data_AF-A0A0R2NX83-F1
#
_entry.id   AF-A0A0R2NX83-F1
#
_cell.length_a   1.000
_cell.length_b   1.000
_cell.length_c   1.000
_cell.angle_alpha   90.00
_cell.angle_beta   90.00
_cell.angle_gamma   90.00
#
_symmetry.space_group_name_H-M   'P 1'
#
loop_
_entity.id
_entity.type
_entity.pdbx_description
1 polymer ?
#
loop_
_entity_poly.entity_id
_entity_poly.type
_entity_poly.pdbx_seq_one_letter_code
_entity_poly.pdbx_strand_id
1 'polypeptide(L)'
;MSDLTDQVTVQLRKNYTQPLMKNNAQGIWYTGADLLEDLALCRTSLQQQTVGTGQNILISLNNATAIPVLLLASWQLGLTVTLLPPTSDLPTLAPQAYAAMVYPPNQTQRLAPNVDPQQISLLTLLLNTAPDFAYFVHDRAPQPATMPPADLLLPASNLATSQAELLAAIQDPTHATTVTDIYDLDTGIVPLLANLITPTPFSLASAG
;
A
#
# COMPACT_ATOMS: atom_id res chain seq x y z
N MET A 1 -0.90 -15.60 -6.18
CA MET A 1 0.38 -14.98 -5.74
C MET A 1 1.18 -14.69 -6.98
N SER A 2 1.74 -13.48 -7.06
CA SER A 2 2.62 -13.06 -8.14
C SER A 2 4.08 -13.36 -7.77
N ASP A 3 4.93 -13.54 -8.78
CA ASP A 3 6.37 -13.71 -8.56
C ASP A 3 7.01 -12.53 -7.80
N LEU A 4 6.48 -11.31 -7.98
CA LEU A 4 6.95 -10.10 -7.29
C LEU A 4 6.72 -10.16 -5.78
N THR A 5 5.47 -10.39 -5.35
CA THR A 5 5.10 -10.39 -3.93
C THR A 5 5.76 -11.54 -3.17
N ASP A 6 5.96 -12.67 -3.83
CA ASP A 6 6.64 -13.83 -3.27
C ASP A 6 8.14 -13.55 -3.05
N GLN A 7 8.81 -12.95 -4.04
CA GLN A 7 10.21 -12.55 -3.92
C GLN A 7 10.43 -11.56 -2.78
N VAL A 8 9.62 -10.51 -2.69
CA VAL A 8 9.69 -9.54 -1.58
C VAL A 8 9.48 -10.26 -0.24
N THR A 9 8.43 -11.08 -0.12
CA THR A 9 8.12 -11.78 1.14
C THR A 9 9.25 -12.71 1.57
N VAL A 10 9.88 -13.42 0.63
CA VAL A 10 11.06 -14.26 0.91
C VAL A 10 12.21 -13.42 1.45
N GLN A 11 12.46 -12.25 0.89
CA GLN A 11 13.56 -11.38 1.32
C GLN A 11 13.31 -10.75 2.69
N LEU A 12 12.07 -10.36 2.99
CA LEU A 12 11.69 -9.92 4.33
C LEU A 12 11.94 -11.01 5.37
N ARG A 13 11.60 -12.28 5.05
CA ARG A 13 11.89 -13.42 5.94
C ARG A 13 13.39 -13.67 6.13
N LYS A 14 14.19 -13.53 5.08
CA LYS A 14 15.66 -13.66 5.17
C LYS A 14 16.29 -12.56 6.02
N ASN A 15 15.68 -11.37 6.04
CA ASN A 15 16.16 -10.19 6.74
C ASN A 15 15.30 -9.87 7.97
N TYR A 16 14.80 -10.92 8.63
CA TYR A 16 13.80 -10.83 9.68
C TYR A 16 14.16 -9.82 10.77
N THR A 17 15.40 -9.80 11.23
CA THR A 17 15.87 -8.90 12.31
C THR A 17 16.75 -7.76 11.81
N GLN A 18 16.97 -7.63 10.50
CA GLN A 18 17.88 -6.64 9.94
C GLN A 18 17.12 -5.34 9.65
N PRO A 19 17.71 -4.16 9.93
CA PRO A 19 17.10 -2.89 9.56
C PRO A 19 17.06 -2.76 8.03
N LEU A 20 15.86 -2.57 7.48
CA LEU A 20 15.64 -2.50 6.02
C LEU A 20 15.14 -1.13 5.60
N MET A 21 14.12 -0.61 6.28
CA MET A 21 13.39 0.58 5.83
C MET A 21 13.34 1.60 6.95
N LYS A 22 13.88 2.79 6.71
CA LYS A 22 13.85 3.90 7.66
C LYS A 22 12.70 4.86 7.36
N ASN A 23 11.92 5.20 8.37
CA ASN A 23 11.09 6.42 8.33
C ASN A 23 11.98 7.64 8.58
N ASN A 24 12.19 8.50 7.59
CA ASN A 24 13.00 9.71 7.80
C ASN A 24 12.35 10.72 8.73
N ALA A 25 11.02 10.81 8.78
CA ALA A 25 10.32 11.76 9.64
C ALA A 25 10.45 11.40 11.13
N GLN A 26 10.47 10.11 11.45
CA GLN A 26 10.51 9.61 12.83
C GLN A 26 11.89 9.07 13.25
N GLY A 27 12.80 8.84 12.31
CA GLY A 27 14.11 8.23 12.56
C GLY A 27 14.06 6.74 12.91
N ILE A 28 12.89 6.10 12.78
CA ILE A 28 12.66 4.70 13.13
C ILE A 28 13.10 3.80 11.97
N TRP A 29 13.79 2.70 12.31
CA TRP A 29 14.10 1.62 11.37
C TRP A 29 13.14 0.45 11.56
N TYR A 30 12.59 -0.02 10.45
CA TYR A 30 11.77 -1.22 10.39
C TYR A 30 12.57 -2.38 9.80
N THR A 31 12.35 -3.55 10.39
CA THR A 31 12.96 -4.82 10.03
C THR A 31 12.06 -5.66 9.13
N GLY A 32 12.57 -6.78 8.63
CA GLY A 32 11.74 -7.76 7.93
C GLY A 32 10.58 -8.29 8.78
N ALA A 33 10.78 -8.44 10.10
CA ALA A 33 9.74 -8.89 11.03
C ALA A 33 8.59 -7.90 11.12
N ASP A 34 8.89 -6.61 11.31
CA ASP A 34 7.90 -5.54 11.45
C ASP A 34 7.01 -5.44 10.19
N LEU A 35 7.64 -5.52 9.01
CA LEU A 35 6.93 -5.45 7.73
C LEU A 35 6.09 -6.71 7.45
N LEU A 36 6.56 -7.89 7.87
CA LEU A 36 5.80 -9.14 7.73
C LEU A 36 4.58 -9.19 8.64
N GLU A 37 4.69 -8.66 9.87
CA GLU A 37 3.57 -8.57 10.79
C GLU A 37 2.51 -7.61 10.24
N ASP A 38 2.90 -6.41 9.82
CA ASP A 38 2.00 -5.43 9.20
C ASP A 38 1.33 -6.00 7.94
N LEU A 39 2.10 -6.68 7.08
CA LEU A 39 1.58 -7.37 5.90
C LEU A 39 0.50 -8.40 6.28
N ALA A 40 0.76 -9.22 7.31
CA ALA A 40 -0.19 -10.23 7.76
C ALA A 40 -1.47 -9.59 8.31
N LEU A 41 -1.35 -8.54 9.13
CA LEU A 41 -2.49 -7.81 9.69
C LEU A 41 -3.35 -7.18 8.59
N CYS A 42 -2.74 -6.44 7.66
CA CYS A 42 -3.44 -5.82 6.54
C CYS A 42 -4.17 -6.86 5.69
N ARG A 43 -3.48 -7.95 5.33
CA ARG A 43 -4.06 -9.02 4.50
C ARG A 43 -5.22 -9.72 5.19
N THR A 44 -5.05 -10.11 6.46
CA THR A 44 -6.10 -10.77 7.23
C THR A 44 -7.31 -9.87 7.41
N SER A 45 -7.09 -8.58 7.71
CA SER A 45 -8.18 -7.62 7.87
C SER A 45 -8.97 -7.44 6.58
N LEU A 46 -8.30 -7.23 5.43
CA LEU A 46 -8.97 -7.13 4.12
C LEU A 46 -9.75 -8.41 3.78
N GLN A 47 -9.14 -9.58 3.99
CA GLN A 47 -9.77 -10.87 3.71
C GLN A 47 -11.01 -11.11 4.58
N GLN A 48 -10.97 -10.73 5.87
CA GLN A 48 -12.12 -10.84 6.79
C GLN A 48 -13.30 -9.99 6.36
N GLN A 49 -13.04 -8.88 5.64
CA GLN A 49 -14.09 -8.06 5.05
C GLN A 49 -14.51 -8.51 3.65
N THR A 50 -14.10 -9.72 3.23
CA THR A 50 -14.38 -10.26 1.89
C THR A 50 -13.83 -9.38 0.76
N VAL A 51 -12.81 -8.57 1.06
CA VAL A 51 -12.09 -7.79 0.04
C VAL A 51 -11.10 -8.72 -0.64
N GLY A 52 -11.22 -8.89 -1.95
CA GLY A 52 -10.45 -9.88 -2.68
C GLY A 52 -10.44 -9.68 -4.19
N THR A 53 -10.02 -10.73 -4.88
CA THR A 53 -9.59 -10.71 -6.27
C THR A 53 -10.51 -9.94 -7.21
N GLY A 54 -9.90 -9.06 -8.02
CA GLY A 54 -10.58 -8.22 -9.00
C GLY A 54 -11.09 -6.90 -8.44
N GLN A 55 -11.21 -6.73 -7.13
CA GLN A 55 -11.65 -5.46 -6.55
C GLN A 55 -10.53 -4.42 -6.48
N ASN A 56 -10.93 -3.16 -6.33
CA ASN A 56 -10.01 -2.03 -6.23
C ASN A 56 -9.87 -1.54 -4.79
N ILE A 57 -8.66 -1.15 -4.41
CA ILE A 57 -8.38 -0.41 -3.18
C ILE A 57 -7.78 0.95 -3.53
N LEU A 58 -8.23 2.00 -2.84
CA LEU A 58 -7.61 3.32 -2.89
C LEU A 58 -6.65 3.49 -1.72
N ILE A 59 -5.42 3.90 -2.01
CA ILE A 59 -4.42 4.26 -1.01
C ILE A 59 -3.99 5.71 -1.25
N SER A 60 -4.15 6.54 -0.23
CA SER A 60 -3.68 7.92 -0.22
C SER A 60 -3.20 8.27 1.18
N LEU A 61 -1.88 8.27 1.40
CA LEU A 61 -1.28 8.41 2.73
C LEU A 61 -0.16 9.45 2.75
N ASN A 62 -0.17 10.33 3.74
CA ASN A 62 0.99 11.19 4.02
C ASN A 62 2.16 10.39 4.62
N ASN A 63 1.86 9.32 5.36
CA ASN A 63 2.85 8.40 5.86
C ASN A 63 3.21 7.34 4.81
N ALA A 64 4.34 7.54 4.12
CA ALA A 64 4.82 6.62 3.10
C ALA A 64 5.21 5.23 3.64
N THR A 65 5.49 5.08 4.94
CA THR A 65 6.05 3.81 5.47
C THR A 65 5.05 2.66 5.52
N ALA A 66 3.75 2.94 5.54
CA ALA A 66 2.72 1.91 5.47
C ALA A 66 2.39 1.48 4.02
N ILE A 67 2.77 2.28 3.01
CA ILE A 67 2.44 2.00 1.62
C ILE A 67 3.01 0.65 1.13
N PRO A 68 4.29 0.30 1.39
CA PRO A 68 4.85 -0.97 0.91
C PRO A 68 4.06 -2.19 1.40
N VAL A 69 3.69 -2.22 2.69
CA VAL A 69 2.94 -3.35 3.26
C VAL A 69 1.51 -3.41 2.74
N LEU A 70 0.87 -2.25 2.48
CA LEU A 70 -0.45 -2.19 1.87
C LEU A 70 -0.44 -2.65 0.40
N LEU A 71 0.57 -2.26 -0.37
CA LEU A 71 0.75 -2.72 -1.75
C LEU A 71 0.85 -4.25 -1.79
N LEU A 72 1.79 -4.81 -1.00
CA LEU A 72 1.99 -6.25 -0.94
C LEU A 72 0.74 -7.01 -0.47
N ALA A 73 0.06 -6.52 0.59
CA ALA A 73 -1.16 -7.14 1.09
C ALA A 73 -2.26 -7.16 0.02
N SER A 74 -2.42 -6.04 -0.69
CA SER A 74 -3.44 -5.88 -1.72
C SER A 74 -3.18 -6.80 -2.91
N TRP A 75 -1.95 -6.81 -3.42
CA TRP A 75 -1.56 -7.66 -4.53
C TRP A 75 -1.60 -9.15 -4.20
N GLN A 76 -1.29 -9.55 -2.97
CA GLN A 76 -1.45 -10.96 -2.53
C GLN A 76 -2.91 -11.42 -2.55
N LEU A 77 -3.87 -10.50 -2.42
CA LEU A 77 -5.31 -10.77 -2.52
C LEU A 77 -5.85 -10.62 -3.96
N GLY A 78 -5.00 -10.23 -4.92
CA GLY A 78 -5.41 -9.96 -6.30
C GLY A 78 -6.22 -8.67 -6.45
N LEU A 79 -5.99 -7.69 -5.58
CA LEU A 79 -6.58 -6.36 -5.68
C LEU A 79 -5.78 -5.47 -6.64
N THR A 80 -6.50 -4.61 -7.34
CA THR A 80 -5.90 -3.48 -8.05
C THR A 80 -5.77 -2.30 -7.10
N VAL A 81 -4.55 -1.80 -6.95
CA VAL A 81 -4.28 -0.63 -6.11
C VAL A 81 -4.37 0.64 -6.95
N THR A 82 -5.20 1.59 -6.54
CA THR A 82 -5.08 2.99 -6.97
C THR A 82 -4.29 3.74 -5.92
N LEU A 83 -3.11 4.23 -6.28
CA LEU A 83 -2.25 4.99 -5.38
C LEU A 83 -2.29 6.47 -5.78
N LEU A 84 -2.72 7.33 -4.86
CA LEU A 84 -2.92 8.76 -5.09
C LEU A 84 -2.19 9.60 -4.04
N PRO A 85 -1.44 10.65 -4.44
CA PRO A 85 -0.88 11.61 -3.50
C PRO A 85 -1.98 12.16 -2.58
N PRO A 86 -1.72 12.28 -1.27
CA PRO A 86 -2.67 12.89 -0.35
C PRO A 86 -2.85 14.36 -0.68
N THR A 87 -4.09 14.85 -0.59
CA THR A 87 -4.39 16.28 -0.71
C THR A 87 -4.67 16.89 0.67
N SER A 88 -4.62 18.21 0.81
CA SER A 88 -5.06 18.87 2.05
C SER A 88 -6.58 18.87 2.21
N ASP A 89 -7.30 18.86 1.09
CA ASP A 89 -8.76 18.88 1.06
C ASP A 89 -9.36 17.55 1.49
N LEU A 90 -10.56 17.60 2.06
CA LEU A 90 -11.28 16.38 2.45
C LEU A 90 -11.72 15.66 1.17
N PRO A 91 -11.33 14.39 0.95
CA PRO A 91 -11.68 13.68 -0.27
C PRO A 91 -13.16 13.32 -0.28
N THR A 92 -13.75 13.31 -1.47
CA THR A 92 -15.09 12.74 -1.67
C THR A 92 -14.97 11.21 -1.71
N LEU A 93 -15.70 10.53 -0.82
CA LEU A 93 -15.74 9.07 -0.82
C LEU A 93 -16.40 8.56 -2.10
N ALA A 94 -15.75 7.60 -2.74
CA ALA A 94 -16.26 6.93 -3.93
C ALA A 94 -16.45 5.42 -3.65
N PRO A 95 -17.35 5.04 -2.72
CA PRO A 95 -17.49 3.65 -2.28
C PRO A 95 -17.82 2.71 -3.45
N GLN A 96 -18.57 3.18 -4.45
CA GLN A 96 -18.89 2.36 -5.62
C GLN A 96 -17.67 2.01 -6.50
N ALA A 97 -16.56 2.74 -6.37
CA ALA A 97 -15.34 2.52 -7.14
C ALA A 97 -14.29 1.68 -6.40
N TYR A 98 -14.37 1.60 -5.07
CA TYR A 98 -13.33 1.00 -4.23
C TYR A 98 -13.94 0.12 -3.13
N ALA A 99 -13.42 -1.10 -3.00
CA ALA A 99 -13.79 -2.00 -1.91
C ALA A 99 -13.19 -1.56 -0.57
N ALA A 100 -12.03 -0.91 -0.60
CA ALA A 100 -11.42 -0.30 0.56
C ALA A 100 -10.77 1.05 0.21
N MET A 101 -10.76 1.98 1.16
CA MET A 101 -10.19 3.31 0.99
C MET A 101 -9.33 3.66 2.21
N VAL A 102 -8.08 4.02 1.96
CA VAL A 102 -7.09 4.37 2.97
C VAL A 102 -6.71 5.83 2.80
N TYR A 103 -6.91 6.62 3.85
CA TYR A 103 -6.62 8.07 3.89
C TYR A 103 -5.72 8.41 5.09
N PRO A 104 -5.09 9.61 5.14
CA PRO A 104 -4.35 10.05 6.30
C PRO A 104 -5.24 10.07 7.56
N PRO A 105 -4.71 9.79 8.76
CA PRO A 105 -5.52 9.65 9.99
C PRO A 105 -6.47 10.83 10.27
N ASN A 106 -6.01 12.07 10.06
CA ASN A 106 -6.83 13.27 10.21
C ASN A 106 -8.03 13.27 9.25
N GLN A 107 -7.82 12.93 7.97
CA GLN A 107 -8.90 12.85 7.00
C GLN A 107 -9.88 11.72 7.34
N THR A 108 -9.36 10.54 7.69
CA THR A 108 -10.19 9.41 8.12
C THR A 108 -11.09 9.79 9.31
N GLN A 109 -10.55 10.46 10.32
CA GLN A 109 -11.31 10.95 11.48
C GLN A 109 -12.40 11.96 11.09
N ARG A 110 -12.12 12.85 10.13
CA ARG A 110 -13.09 13.84 9.64
C ARG A 110 -14.16 13.25 8.72
N LEU A 111 -13.84 12.16 8.02
CA LEU A 111 -14.77 11.44 7.14
C LEU A 111 -15.70 10.50 7.92
N ALA A 112 -15.22 9.90 9.02
CA ALA A 112 -15.94 8.88 9.77
C ALA A 112 -17.37 9.29 10.23
N PRO A 113 -17.66 10.54 10.63
CA PRO A 113 -19.03 10.94 10.98
C PRO A 113 -19.97 11.04 9.77
N ASN A 114 -19.43 11.10 8.55
CA ASN A 114 -20.17 11.36 7.32
C ASN A 114 -20.42 10.11 6.47
N VAL A 115 -19.96 8.94 6.93
CA VAL A 115 -20.23 7.66 6.25
C VAL A 115 -21.54 7.05 6.74
N ASP A 116 -22.25 6.38 5.84
CA ASP A 116 -23.35 5.50 6.21
C ASP A 116 -22.78 4.19 6.78
N PRO A 117 -22.91 3.91 8.09
CA PRO A 117 -22.35 2.72 8.71
C PRO A 117 -23.05 1.43 8.25
N GLN A 118 -24.17 1.50 7.52
CA GLN A 118 -24.78 0.33 6.90
C GLN A 118 -24.14 -0.05 5.56
N GLN A 119 -23.27 0.81 5.03
CA GLN A 119 -22.61 0.61 3.75
C GLN A 119 -21.09 0.58 3.88
N ILE A 120 -20.54 1.37 4.81
CA ILE A 120 -19.11 1.54 4.97
C ILE A 120 -18.74 1.32 6.43
N SER A 121 -17.86 0.35 6.66
CA SER A 121 -17.25 0.06 7.95
C SER A 121 -15.93 0.81 8.08
N LEU A 122 -15.66 1.40 9.25
CA LEU A 122 -14.35 1.93 9.62
C LEU A 122 -13.61 0.90 10.46
N LEU A 123 -12.42 0.50 10.01
CA LEU A 123 -11.58 -0.47 10.70
C LEU A 123 -10.26 0.18 11.12
N THR A 124 -9.73 -0.29 12.24
CA THR A 124 -8.46 0.18 12.80
C THR A 124 -7.50 -1.00 12.93
N LEU A 125 -6.23 -0.76 12.61
CA LEU A 125 -5.16 -1.74 12.79
C LEU A 125 -4.00 -1.05 13.49
N LEU A 126 -3.34 -1.78 14.39
CA LEU A 126 -2.09 -1.33 15.00
C LEU A 126 -0.95 -1.86 14.13
N LEU A 127 -0.44 -1.01 13.24
CA LEU A 127 0.70 -1.36 12.39
C LEU A 127 1.98 -0.78 12.99
N ASN A 128 3.08 -1.53 12.90
CA ASN A 128 4.41 -1.05 13.25
C ASN A 128 4.77 0.21 12.45
N THR A 129 4.42 0.22 11.16
CA THR A 129 4.68 1.32 10.23
C THR A 129 3.67 2.48 10.31
N ALA A 130 2.53 2.28 10.98
CA ALA A 130 1.47 3.27 11.16
C ALA A 130 0.60 2.93 12.38
N PRO A 131 0.93 3.42 13.59
CA PRO A 131 0.25 3.01 14.82
C PRO A 131 -1.22 3.49 14.89
N ASP A 132 -1.56 4.58 14.20
CA ASP A 132 -2.91 5.13 14.14
C ASP A 132 -3.62 4.75 12.82
N PHE A 133 -3.32 3.58 12.26
CA PHE A 133 -3.86 3.17 10.98
C PHE A 133 -5.35 2.87 11.06
N ALA A 134 -6.10 3.49 10.16
CA ALA A 134 -7.52 3.24 9.98
C ALA A 134 -7.90 3.34 8.50
N TYR A 135 -8.87 2.55 8.10
CA TYR A 135 -9.32 2.50 6.71
C TYR A 135 -10.82 2.19 6.62
N PHE A 136 -11.43 2.65 5.54
CA PHE A 136 -12.83 2.38 5.23
C PHE A 136 -12.94 1.13 4.35
N VAL A 137 -13.96 0.31 4.61
CA VAL A 137 -14.31 -0.84 3.78
C VAL A 137 -15.76 -0.77 3.41
N HIS A 138 -16.05 -1.04 2.14
CA HIS A 138 -17.42 -1.11 1.66
C HIS A 138 -17.97 -2.54 1.77
N ASP A 139 -18.95 -2.73 2.64
CA ASP A 139 -19.53 -4.05 2.97
C ASP A 139 -20.16 -4.76 1.76
N ARG A 140 -20.48 -4.03 0.70
CA ARG A 140 -21.09 -4.53 -0.54
C ARG A 140 -20.40 -4.00 -1.79
N ALA A 141 -19.08 -3.84 -1.72
CA ALA A 141 -18.30 -3.40 -2.86
C ALA A 141 -18.62 -4.25 -4.10
N PRO A 142 -19.00 -3.63 -5.23
CA PRO A 142 -19.30 -4.39 -6.44
C PRO A 142 -18.10 -5.25 -6.83
N GLN A 143 -18.32 -6.53 -7.10
CA GLN A 143 -17.33 -7.30 -7.85
C GLN A 143 -17.34 -6.77 -9.28
N PRO A 144 -16.22 -6.28 -9.80
CA PRO A 144 -16.20 -5.81 -11.18
C PRO A 144 -16.48 -6.98 -12.12
N ALA A 145 -17.28 -6.72 -13.16
CA ALA A 145 -17.65 -7.71 -14.17
C ALA A 145 -16.44 -8.24 -14.98
N THR A 146 -15.33 -7.51 -14.94
CA THR A 146 -14.06 -7.83 -15.58
C THR A 146 -12.93 -7.49 -14.64
N MET A 147 -11.97 -8.41 -14.46
CA MET A 147 -10.78 -8.12 -13.68
C MET A 147 -10.00 -6.98 -14.36
N PRO A 148 -9.56 -5.96 -13.61
CA PRO A 148 -8.69 -4.93 -14.18
C PRO A 148 -7.40 -5.58 -14.70
N PRO A 149 -6.87 -5.13 -15.85
CA PRO A 149 -5.62 -5.67 -16.40
C PRO A 149 -4.37 -5.23 -15.62
N ALA A 150 -4.52 -4.25 -14.71
CA ALA A 150 -3.43 -3.64 -13.97
C ALA A 150 -3.54 -3.94 -12.46
N ASP A 151 -2.39 -4.13 -11.84
CA ASP A 151 -2.26 -4.32 -10.40
C ASP A 151 -2.03 -3.00 -9.67
N LEU A 152 -1.46 -2.01 -10.35
CA LEU A 152 -1.19 -0.66 -9.84
C LEU A 152 -1.65 0.40 -10.83
N LEU A 153 -2.41 1.36 -10.32
CA LEU A 153 -2.83 2.57 -11.02
C LEU A 153 -2.20 3.78 -10.31
N LEU A 154 -1.53 4.64 -11.09
CA LEU A 154 -0.98 5.93 -10.67
C LEU A 154 -1.67 7.03 -11.49
N PRO A 155 -2.88 7.49 -11.10
CA PRO A 155 -3.65 8.43 -11.91
C PRO A 155 -2.95 9.78 -12.11
N ALA A 156 -2.12 10.23 -11.16
CA ALA A 156 -1.36 11.48 -11.26
C ALA A 156 -0.44 11.49 -12.50
N SER A 157 0.08 10.33 -12.88
CA SER A 157 0.96 10.14 -14.04
C SER A 157 0.26 9.44 -15.21
N ASN A 158 -1.07 9.25 -15.14
CA ASN A 158 -1.87 8.49 -16.10
C ASN A 158 -1.26 7.11 -16.44
N LEU A 159 -0.75 6.42 -15.41
CA LEU A 159 -0.03 5.15 -15.56
C LEU A 159 -0.81 3.99 -14.95
N ALA A 160 -0.80 2.87 -15.65
CA ALA A 160 -1.33 1.59 -15.19
C ALA A 160 -0.30 0.50 -15.48
N THR A 161 0.01 -0.33 -14.49
CA THR A 161 1.03 -1.38 -14.64
C THR A 161 0.65 -2.66 -13.90
N SER A 162 1.16 -3.79 -14.40
CA SER A 162 1.05 -5.10 -13.78
C SER A 162 2.26 -5.43 -12.91
N GLN A 163 2.13 -6.40 -12.03
CA GLN A 163 3.23 -6.91 -11.21
C GLN A 163 4.34 -7.55 -12.04
N ALA A 164 4.03 -8.08 -13.23
CA ALA A 164 5.02 -8.63 -14.16
C ALA A 164 5.89 -7.52 -14.77
N GLU A 165 5.28 -6.39 -15.15
CA GLU A 165 6.01 -5.22 -15.65
C GLU A 165 6.85 -4.57 -14.55
N LEU A 166 6.29 -4.43 -13.33
CA LEU A 166 7.04 -3.95 -12.17
C LEU A 166 8.24 -4.85 -11.86
N LEU A 167 8.06 -6.18 -11.93
CA LEU A 167 9.15 -7.14 -11.74
C LEU A 167 10.21 -7.01 -12.82
N ALA A 168 9.84 -6.77 -14.08
CA ALA A 168 10.79 -6.52 -15.15
C ALA A 168 11.56 -5.20 -14.94
N ALA A 169 10.89 -4.14 -14.49
CA ALA A 169 11.50 -2.83 -14.25
C ALA A 169 12.59 -2.85 -13.16
N ILE A 170 12.51 -3.76 -12.19
CA ILE A 170 13.49 -3.88 -11.10
C ILE A 170 14.61 -4.89 -11.37
N GLN A 171 14.67 -5.52 -12.55
CA GLN A 171 15.74 -6.45 -12.92
C GLN A 171 17.06 -5.76 -13.28
N ASP A 172 17.03 -4.46 -13.62
CA ASP A 172 18.22 -3.60 -13.75
C ASP A 172 18.13 -2.41 -12.78
N PRO A 173 18.18 -2.67 -11.46
CA PRO A 173 17.72 -1.70 -10.49
C PRO A 173 18.73 -0.58 -10.25
N THR A 174 18.29 0.66 -10.39
CA THR A 174 18.91 1.81 -9.72
C THR A 174 18.52 1.80 -8.24
N HIS A 175 19.40 1.29 -7.40
CA HIS A 175 19.21 1.34 -5.94
C HIS A 175 19.31 2.78 -5.43
N ALA A 176 18.19 3.33 -4.96
CA ALA A 176 18.16 4.60 -4.26
C ALA A 176 18.33 4.38 -2.76
N THR A 177 19.30 5.05 -2.14
CA THR A 177 19.46 5.07 -0.66
C THR A 177 18.31 5.82 0.02
N THR A 178 17.66 6.70 -0.72
CA THR A 178 16.47 7.46 -0.28
C THR A 178 15.43 7.41 -1.39
N VAL A 179 14.25 6.90 -1.07
CA VAL A 179 13.07 6.93 -1.94
C VAL A 179 12.31 8.20 -1.60
N THR A 180 12.18 9.09 -2.58
CA THR A 180 11.73 10.48 -2.36
C THR A 180 10.26 10.69 -2.67
N ASP A 181 9.72 10.06 -3.69
CA ASP A 181 8.32 10.23 -4.10
C ASP A 181 7.67 8.89 -4.37
N ILE A 182 7.02 8.33 -3.35
CA ILE A 182 6.35 7.02 -3.43
C ILE A 182 5.14 6.99 -4.39
N TYR A 183 4.68 8.16 -4.86
CA TYR A 183 3.57 8.28 -5.79
C TYR A 183 4.03 8.31 -7.25
N ASP A 184 5.33 8.39 -7.48
CA ASP A 184 5.95 8.26 -8.79
C ASP A 184 6.46 6.84 -9.04
N LEU A 185 6.39 6.38 -10.29
CA LEU A 185 6.82 5.04 -10.64
C LEU A 185 8.35 4.91 -10.55
N ASP A 186 9.07 5.83 -11.20
CA ASP A 186 10.51 5.70 -11.47
C ASP A 186 11.37 6.13 -10.28
N THR A 187 10.91 7.13 -9.52
CA THR A 187 11.62 7.66 -8.35
C THR A 187 11.07 7.15 -7.01
N GLY A 188 9.96 6.40 -7.05
CA GLY A 188 9.23 5.89 -5.90
C GLY A 188 9.13 4.37 -5.85
N ILE A 189 8.15 3.86 -6.59
CA ILE A 189 7.72 2.46 -6.54
C ILE A 189 8.83 1.50 -7.01
N VAL A 190 9.48 1.81 -8.14
CA VAL A 190 10.55 0.95 -8.69
C VAL A 190 11.76 0.88 -7.73
N PRO A 191 12.34 2.00 -7.25
CA PRO A 191 13.42 1.94 -6.27
C PRO A 191 13.01 1.29 -4.94
N LEU A 192 11.78 1.52 -4.47
CA LEU A 192 11.24 0.84 -3.28
C LEU A 192 11.27 -0.68 -3.46
N LEU A 193 10.67 -1.19 -4.54
CA LEU A 193 10.56 -2.62 -4.79
C LEU A 193 11.92 -3.26 -5.05
N ALA A 194 12.82 -2.56 -5.76
CA ALA A 194 14.20 -2.97 -5.97
C ALA A 194 14.95 -3.16 -4.64
N ASN A 195 14.85 -2.20 -3.73
CA ASN A 195 15.45 -2.30 -2.40
C ASN A 195 14.81 -3.40 -1.54
N LEU A 196 13.54 -3.75 -1.75
CA LEU A 196 12.88 -4.84 -1.02
C LEU A 196 13.22 -6.24 -1.57
N ILE A 197 13.48 -6.38 -2.87
CA ILE A 197 13.87 -7.65 -3.51
C ILE A 197 15.36 -7.93 -3.40
N THR A 198 16.18 -6.88 -3.40
CA THR A 198 17.60 -6.95 -3.09
C THR A 198 17.82 -6.13 -1.83
N PRO A 199 17.59 -6.70 -0.63
CA PRO A 199 17.50 -5.99 0.65
C PRO A 199 18.74 -5.14 0.95
N THR A 200 18.64 -3.87 0.57
CA THR A 200 19.59 -2.80 0.85
C THR A 200 18.92 -1.81 1.79
N PRO A 201 19.50 -1.49 2.96
CA PRO A 201 18.91 -0.51 3.86
C PRO A 201 18.66 0.82 3.15
N PHE A 202 17.43 1.30 3.19
CA PHE A 202 17.01 2.52 2.52
C PHE A 202 16.11 3.36 3.43
N SER A 203 15.90 4.61 3.05
CA SER A 203 15.02 5.51 3.76
C SER A 203 13.86 5.98 2.88
N LEU A 204 12.69 6.16 3.49
CA LEU A 204 11.54 6.78 2.87
C LEU A 204 11.46 8.23 3.32
N ALA A 205 11.47 9.15 2.37
CA ALA A 205 11.06 10.52 2.62
C ALA A 205 9.58 10.54 3.01
N SER A 206 9.19 11.47 3.89
CA SER A 206 7.78 11.78 4.06
C SER A 206 7.21 12.25 2.73
N ALA A 207 6.01 11.79 2.36
CA ALA A 207 5.28 12.45 1.28
C ALA A 207 5.06 13.91 1.71
N GLY A 208 5.60 14.84 0.91
CA GLY A 208 5.57 16.28 1.18
C GLY A 208 4.17 16.85 1.22
#